data_AF-A0A7Y2CJ67-F1
#
_entry.id   AF-A0A7Y2CJ67-F1
#
_cell.length_a   1.000
_cell.length_b   1.000
_cell.length_c   1.000
_cell.angle_alpha   90.00
_cell.angle_beta   90.00
_cell.angle_gamma   90.00
#
_symmetry.space_group_name_H-M   'P 1'
#
loop_
_entity.id
_entity.type
_entity.pdbx_description
1 polymer ?
#
loop_
_entity_poly.entity_id
_entity_poly.type
_entity_poly.pdbx_seq_one_letter_code
_entity_poly.pdbx_strand_id
1 'polypeptide(L)'
;MSAEVVAATAYLISGALMLFLGFVVLRENPRQRVNRATAGMLVFGGLGPMLGAYSTLARGSEEASPFFQDIFAQFAFLWEFYFPSVLLFALVFPTVHPFLRKHAWVSPALFVPHIFHVVLVLLFSDSTDLVEFLLPNAAESKGTWIGQSLGVVRIALELLFRAHVRFFSSVNLAMAIASWAFLLRSSQRALNPKLRSQVRAIRIGLGFSLGLYSAAELAPTVFGLALPRTVSLPLVTFSLLVGAVSIVVAIVRLGFLDVRFIVRRGLVYGLAAGVVVAVYLFVGKQIDALSAQFIGSQIPVFETTFLVLSLFLLQPVLSWIERLVDGGYSRDGSDVRNALKKMTQEISQELDSAKVCHRVASVIRREMV
;
A
#
# COMPACT_ATOMS: atom_id res chain seq x y z
N MET A 1 17.19 -19.59 12.18
CA MET A 1 16.32 -18.91 11.19
C MET A 1 17.21 -18.31 10.11
N SER A 2 17.03 -18.65 8.83
CA SER A 2 17.77 -17.96 7.77
C SER A 2 17.32 -16.50 7.68
N ALA A 3 18.23 -15.59 7.31
CA ALA A 3 17.93 -14.16 7.18
C ALA A 3 16.76 -13.89 6.22
N GLU A 4 16.57 -14.77 5.22
CA GLU A 4 15.48 -14.72 4.25
C GLU A 4 14.10 -14.90 4.87
N VAL A 5 13.95 -15.80 5.85
CA VAL A 5 12.66 -16.03 6.51
C VAL A 5 12.30 -14.83 7.40
N VAL A 6 13.29 -14.20 8.05
CA VAL A 6 13.08 -12.96 8.82
C VAL A 6 12.61 -11.85 7.88
N ALA A 7 13.30 -11.67 6.75
CA ALA A 7 12.96 -10.65 5.76
C ALA A 7 11.57 -10.88 5.14
N ALA A 8 11.25 -12.11 4.73
CA ALA A 8 9.94 -12.47 4.19
C ALA A 8 8.82 -12.23 5.21
N THR A 9 9.04 -12.55 6.48
CA THR A 9 8.06 -12.30 7.53
C THR A 9 7.84 -10.78 7.71
N ALA A 10 8.91 -9.98 7.76
CA ALA A 10 8.81 -8.53 7.82
C ALA A 10 8.07 -7.92 6.60
N TYR A 11 8.30 -8.47 5.40
CA TYR A 11 7.59 -8.08 4.18
C TYR A 11 6.09 -8.44 4.19
N LEU A 12 5.72 -9.63 4.68
CA LEU A 12 4.31 -9.98 4.87
C LEU A 12 3.62 -9.01 5.84
N ILE A 13 4.25 -8.72 6.97
CA ILE A 13 3.67 -7.84 8.00
C ILE A 13 3.47 -6.42 7.45
N SER A 14 4.51 -5.87 6.81
CA SER A 14 4.45 -4.52 6.23
C SER A 14 3.41 -4.42 5.12
N GLY A 15 3.35 -5.40 4.21
CA GLY A 15 2.36 -5.42 3.15
C GLY A 15 0.93 -5.58 3.69
N ALA A 16 0.71 -6.49 4.64
CA ALA A 16 -0.60 -6.67 5.29
C ALA A 16 -1.05 -5.41 6.02
N LEU A 17 -0.13 -4.73 6.71
CA LEU A 17 -0.39 -3.46 7.37
C LEU A 17 -0.82 -2.39 6.36
N MET A 18 -0.10 -2.27 5.24
CA MET A 18 -0.45 -1.32 4.18
C MET A 18 -1.82 -1.60 3.56
N LEU A 19 -2.14 -2.87 3.28
CA LEU A 19 -3.46 -3.27 2.79
C LEU A 19 -4.56 -2.87 3.76
N PHE A 20 -4.38 -3.21 5.03
CA PHE A 20 -5.33 -2.88 6.10
C PHE A 20 -5.52 -1.36 6.18
N LEU A 21 -4.44 -0.60 6.16
CA LEU A 21 -4.47 0.86 6.20
C LEU A 21 -5.24 1.44 5.02
N GLY A 22 -4.97 0.93 3.81
CA GLY A 22 -5.68 1.32 2.61
C GLY A 22 -7.18 1.09 2.73
N PHE A 23 -7.58 -0.06 3.28
CA PHE A 23 -8.98 -0.38 3.54
C PHE A 23 -9.63 0.56 4.56
N VAL A 24 -8.94 0.88 5.66
CA VAL A 24 -9.44 1.84 6.67
C VAL A 24 -9.64 3.23 6.07
N VAL A 25 -8.66 3.72 5.30
CA VAL A 25 -8.74 5.03 4.63
C VAL A 25 -9.92 5.08 3.64
N LEU A 26 -10.15 3.98 2.90
CA LEU A 26 -11.27 3.87 1.97
C LEU A 26 -12.62 3.85 2.69
N ARG A 27 -12.73 3.14 3.81
CA ARG A 27 -13.98 2.96 4.57
C ARG A 27 -14.48 4.26 5.20
N GLU A 28 -13.57 5.15 5.59
CA GLU A 28 -13.91 6.42 6.24
C GLU A 28 -14.75 7.34 5.36
N ASN A 29 -14.33 7.52 4.11
CA ASN A 29 -15.05 8.35 3.16
C ASN A 29 -14.79 7.88 1.73
N PRO A 30 -15.50 6.82 1.27
CA PRO A 30 -15.29 6.25 -0.05
C PRO A 30 -15.67 7.21 -1.18
N ARG A 31 -16.46 8.25 -0.88
CA ARG A 31 -16.84 9.28 -1.87
C ARG A 31 -15.74 10.31 -2.10
N GLN A 32 -14.83 10.50 -1.14
CA GLN A 32 -13.74 11.46 -1.27
C GLN A 32 -12.65 10.92 -2.19
N ARG A 33 -12.35 11.67 -3.27
CA ARG A 33 -11.37 11.24 -4.28
C ARG A 33 -9.97 11.02 -3.69
N VAL A 34 -9.58 11.83 -2.70
CA VAL A 34 -8.28 11.70 -2.01
C VAL A 34 -8.19 10.35 -1.31
N ASN A 35 -9.21 9.96 -0.53
CA ASN A 35 -9.23 8.68 0.19
C ASN A 35 -9.10 7.49 -0.76
N ARG A 36 -9.82 7.51 -1.90
CA ARG A 36 -9.71 6.43 -2.90
C ARG A 36 -8.31 6.33 -3.48
N ALA A 37 -7.69 7.47 -3.82
CA ALA A 37 -6.35 7.49 -4.39
C ALA A 37 -5.30 7.02 -3.36
N THR A 38 -5.40 7.49 -2.11
CA THR A 38 -4.55 7.04 -1.00
C THR A 38 -4.73 5.54 -0.71
N ALA A 39 -5.97 5.06 -0.68
CA ALA A 39 -6.27 3.65 -0.47
C ALA A 39 -5.70 2.77 -1.59
N GLY A 40 -5.90 3.15 -2.86
CA GLY A 40 -5.32 2.42 -4.00
C GLY A 40 -3.80 2.34 -3.91
N MET A 41 -3.14 3.46 -3.61
CA MET A 41 -1.70 3.52 -3.42
C MET A 41 -1.20 2.59 -2.30
N LEU A 42 -1.88 2.56 -1.14
CA LEU A 42 -1.53 1.68 -0.03
C LEU A 42 -1.80 0.21 -0.34
N VAL A 43 -2.91 -0.09 -1.02
CA VAL A 43 -3.27 -1.45 -1.41
C VAL A 43 -2.26 -2.01 -2.40
N PHE A 44 -2.04 -1.34 -3.53
CA PHE A 44 -1.10 -1.82 -4.54
C PHE A 44 0.36 -1.80 -4.06
N GLY A 45 0.73 -0.79 -3.25
CA GLY A 45 2.04 -0.77 -2.60
C GLY A 45 2.24 -1.92 -1.61
N GLY A 46 1.17 -2.43 -0.99
CA GLY A 46 1.22 -3.51 0.00
C GLY A 46 1.25 -4.90 -0.64
N LEU A 47 0.68 -5.03 -1.85
CA LEU A 47 0.73 -6.28 -2.62
C LEU A 47 2.15 -6.70 -2.97
N GLY A 48 3.03 -5.75 -3.33
CA GLY A 48 4.43 -6.04 -3.68
C GLY A 48 5.19 -6.80 -2.59
N PRO A 49 5.31 -6.26 -1.36
CA PRO A 49 5.91 -6.95 -0.23
C PRO A 49 5.24 -8.30 0.10
N MET A 50 3.91 -8.38 0.05
CA MET A 50 3.20 -9.64 0.34
C MET A 50 3.51 -10.73 -0.68
N LEU A 51 3.41 -10.42 -1.98
CA LEU A 51 3.67 -11.36 -3.06
C LEU A 51 5.16 -11.74 -3.12
N GLY A 52 6.05 -10.75 -2.92
CA GLY A 52 7.48 -10.97 -2.82
C GLY A 52 7.83 -11.94 -1.69
N ALA A 53 7.28 -11.72 -0.50
CA ALA A 53 7.47 -12.61 0.65
C ALA A 53 6.89 -14.01 0.44
N TYR A 54 5.73 -14.11 -0.20
CA TYR A 54 5.13 -15.40 -0.50
C TYR A 54 6.00 -16.17 -1.50
N SER A 55 6.52 -15.50 -2.53
CA SER A 55 7.40 -16.14 -3.52
C SER A 55 8.72 -16.63 -2.91
N THR A 56 9.29 -15.93 -1.93
CA THR A 56 10.50 -16.38 -1.23
C THR A 56 10.22 -17.56 -0.31
N LEU A 57 9.09 -17.53 0.41
CA LEU A 57 8.67 -18.65 1.27
C LEU A 57 8.32 -19.90 0.46
N ALA A 58 7.59 -19.74 -0.66
CA ALA A 58 7.16 -20.84 -1.51
C ALA A 58 8.32 -21.54 -2.23
N ARG A 59 9.43 -20.84 -2.50
CA ARG A 59 10.66 -21.43 -3.07
C ARG A 59 11.45 -22.27 -2.07
N GLY A 60 11.26 -22.04 -0.77
CA GLY A 60 11.94 -22.77 0.30
C GLY A 60 11.21 -24.03 0.77
N SER A 61 9.95 -24.24 0.35
CA SER A 61 9.14 -25.40 0.68
C SER A 61 9.08 -26.38 -0.50
N GLU A 62 9.61 -27.60 -0.33
CA GLU A 62 9.51 -28.68 -1.34
C GLU A 62 8.04 -29.08 -1.65
N GLU A 63 7.11 -28.72 -0.76
CA GLU A 63 5.68 -29.04 -0.88
C GLU A 63 4.83 -27.97 -1.61
N ALA A 64 5.41 -26.83 -2.00
CA ALA A 64 4.65 -25.81 -2.70
C ALA A 64 4.29 -26.28 -4.12
N SER A 65 2.99 -26.41 -4.40
CA SER A 65 2.51 -26.76 -5.74
C SER A 65 3.09 -25.79 -6.80
N PRO A 66 3.61 -26.29 -7.93
CA PRO A 66 4.09 -25.47 -9.05
C PRO A 66 3.06 -24.43 -9.50
N PHE A 67 1.77 -24.79 -9.46
CA PHE A 67 0.66 -23.89 -9.76
C PHE A 67 0.65 -22.62 -8.89
N PHE A 68 0.87 -22.76 -7.58
CA PHE A 68 0.89 -21.60 -6.69
C PHE A 68 2.13 -20.74 -6.95
N GLN A 69 3.29 -21.36 -7.22
CA GLN A 69 4.52 -20.62 -7.52
C GLN A 69 4.36 -19.74 -8.78
N ASP A 70 3.74 -20.28 -9.83
CA ASP A 70 3.49 -19.56 -11.08
C ASP A 70 2.46 -18.44 -10.90
N ILE A 71 1.36 -18.70 -10.18
CA ILE A 71 0.38 -17.66 -9.85
C ILE A 71 1.02 -16.50 -9.09
N PHE A 72 1.80 -16.75 -8.04
CA PHE A 72 2.39 -15.65 -7.28
C PHE A 72 3.43 -14.87 -8.08
N ALA A 73 4.15 -15.53 -8.99
CA ALA A 73 5.07 -14.87 -9.91
C ALA A 73 4.33 -13.97 -10.91
N GLN A 74 3.20 -14.44 -11.46
CA GLN A 74 2.38 -13.70 -12.41
C GLN A 74 1.59 -12.55 -11.74
N PHE A 75 1.12 -12.74 -10.51
CA PHE A 75 0.40 -11.72 -9.77
C PHE A 75 1.33 -10.65 -9.22
N ALA A 76 2.64 -10.88 -9.18
CA ALA A 76 3.62 -9.88 -8.76
C ALA A 76 3.41 -8.56 -9.51
N PHE A 77 3.15 -8.57 -10.82
CA PHE A 77 2.93 -7.35 -11.61
C PHE A 77 1.75 -6.47 -11.15
N LEU A 78 0.84 -6.98 -10.30
CA LEU A 78 -0.23 -6.16 -9.70
C LEU A 78 0.32 -5.05 -8.79
N TRP A 79 1.51 -5.20 -8.22
CA TRP A 79 2.09 -4.14 -7.40
C TRP A 79 2.37 -2.87 -8.21
N GLU A 80 2.59 -2.99 -9.52
CA GLU A 80 2.93 -1.86 -10.40
C GLU A 80 1.79 -0.85 -10.54
N PHE A 81 0.56 -1.24 -10.22
CA PHE A 81 -0.58 -0.32 -10.08
C PHE A 81 -0.38 0.74 -8.98
N TYR A 82 0.66 0.59 -8.15
CA TYR A 82 1.14 1.62 -7.24
C TYR A 82 1.46 2.93 -7.99
N PHE A 83 2.19 2.88 -9.10
CA PHE A 83 2.63 4.08 -9.83
C PHE A 83 1.49 4.96 -10.36
N PRO A 84 0.49 4.43 -11.10
CA PRO A 84 -0.66 5.22 -11.51
C PRO A 84 -1.50 5.70 -10.31
N SER A 85 -1.54 4.94 -9.20
CA SER A 85 -2.24 5.35 -7.98
C SER A 85 -1.56 6.54 -7.28
N VAL A 86 -0.22 6.55 -7.21
CA VAL A 86 0.56 7.69 -6.70
C VAL A 86 0.34 8.93 -7.59
N LEU A 87 0.30 8.75 -8.91
CA LEU A 87 0.05 9.85 -9.84
C LEU A 87 -1.36 10.41 -9.70
N LEU A 88 -2.35 9.55 -9.59
CA LEU A 88 -3.72 9.96 -9.30
C LEU A 88 -3.79 10.72 -7.97
N PHE A 89 -3.09 10.24 -6.94
CA PHE A 89 -2.99 10.91 -5.66
C PHE A 89 -2.39 12.32 -5.79
N ALA A 90 -1.28 12.47 -6.52
CA ALA A 90 -0.63 13.75 -6.77
C ALA A 90 -1.49 14.74 -7.57
N LEU A 91 -2.44 14.24 -8.38
CA LEU A 91 -3.39 15.06 -9.13
C LEU A 91 -4.65 15.45 -8.33
N VAL A 92 -4.96 14.70 -7.26
CA VAL A 92 -6.14 14.92 -6.43
C VAL A 92 -5.81 15.71 -5.16
N PHE A 93 -4.60 15.56 -4.64
CA PHE A 93 -4.11 16.24 -3.44
C PHE A 93 -2.99 17.25 -3.77
N PRO A 94 -2.95 18.44 -3.15
CA PRO A 94 -3.82 18.96 -2.09
C PRO A 94 -5.17 19.53 -2.58
N THR A 95 -5.23 19.94 -3.84
CA THR A 95 -6.47 20.35 -4.51
C THR A 95 -6.54 19.63 -5.85
N VAL A 96 -7.77 19.35 -6.30
CA VAL A 96 -7.97 18.64 -7.57
C VAL A 96 -7.41 19.47 -8.72
N HIS A 97 -6.47 18.88 -9.46
CA HIS A 97 -5.84 19.54 -10.59
C HIS A 97 -6.91 19.94 -11.65
N PRO A 98 -6.84 21.15 -12.25
CA PRO A 98 -7.85 21.62 -13.21
C PRO A 98 -8.11 20.65 -14.36
N PHE A 99 -7.05 19.96 -14.81
CA PHE A 99 -7.13 18.96 -15.87
C PHE A 99 -8.05 17.77 -15.51
N LEU A 100 -7.96 17.27 -14.27
CA LEU A 100 -8.80 16.17 -13.78
C LEU A 100 -10.24 16.63 -13.49
N ARG A 101 -10.43 17.94 -13.22
CA ARG A 101 -11.76 18.55 -13.08
C ARG A 101 -12.45 18.68 -14.43
N LYS A 102 -11.71 19.02 -15.50
CA LYS A 102 -12.23 19.15 -16.87
C LYS A 102 -12.44 17.79 -17.55
N HIS A 103 -11.53 16.84 -17.33
CA HIS A 103 -11.53 15.54 -17.99
C HIS A 103 -11.54 14.40 -16.97
N ALA A 104 -12.73 13.97 -16.54
CA ALA A 104 -12.87 12.90 -15.56
C ALA A 104 -12.33 11.54 -16.06
N TRP A 105 -12.30 11.32 -17.39
CA TRP A 105 -11.79 10.11 -18.04
C TRP A 105 -10.28 9.91 -17.85
N VAL A 106 -9.55 10.95 -17.46
CA VAL A 106 -8.10 10.85 -17.19
C VAL A 106 -7.85 9.90 -16.03
N SER A 107 -8.73 9.86 -15.02
CA SER A 107 -8.55 8.99 -13.85
C SER A 107 -8.44 7.50 -14.24
N PRO A 108 -9.38 6.90 -14.99
CA PRO A 108 -9.21 5.53 -15.47
C PRO A 108 -8.13 5.39 -16.55
N ALA A 109 -7.92 6.40 -17.41
CA ALA A 109 -6.92 6.33 -18.47
C ALA A 109 -5.48 6.17 -17.95
N LEU A 110 -5.16 6.70 -16.76
CA LEU A 110 -3.86 6.50 -16.11
C LEU A 110 -3.52 5.02 -15.87
N PHE A 111 -4.53 4.16 -15.69
CA PHE A 111 -4.34 2.74 -15.41
C PHE A 111 -4.28 1.89 -16.68
N VAL A 112 -4.65 2.43 -17.84
CA VAL A 112 -4.73 1.66 -19.10
C VAL A 112 -3.39 1.00 -19.48
N PRO A 113 -2.23 1.69 -19.40
CA PRO A 113 -0.94 1.04 -19.71
C PRO A 113 -0.65 -0.16 -18.81
N HIS A 114 -0.98 -0.05 -17.51
CA HIS A 114 -0.77 -1.11 -16.52
C HIS A 114 -1.76 -2.27 -16.68
N ILE A 115 -3.03 -1.98 -16.96
CA ILE A 115 -4.03 -3.01 -17.27
C ILE A 115 -3.59 -3.78 -18.51
N PHE A 116 -3.19 -3.08 -19.56
CA PHE A 116 -2.69 -3.71 -20.79
C PHE A 116 -1.47 -4.59 -20.49
N HIS A 117 -0.48 -4.06 -19.76
CA HIS A 117 0.74 -4.79 -19.40
C HIS A 117 0.42 -6.06 -18.59
N VAL A 118 -0.39 -5.94 -17.53
CA VAL A 118 -0.74 -7.07 -16.68
C VAL A 118 -1.56 -8.11 -17.43
N VAL A 119 -2.53 -7.70 -18.25
CA VAL A 119 -3.28 -8.64 -19.09
C VAL A 119 -2.36 -9.35 -20.08
N LEU A 120 -1.43 -8.62 -20.70
CA LEU A 120 -0.47 -9.19 -21.64
C LEU A 120 0.43 -10.24 -20.97
N VAL A 121 0.98 -9.94 -19.78
CA VAL A 121 1.88 -10.84 -19.04
C VAL A 121 1.12 -12.00 -18.36
N LEU A 122 -0.15 -11.80 -17.99
CA LEU A 122 -0.98 -12.88 -17.46
C LEU A 122 -1.41 -13.87 -18.54
N LEU A 123 -1.70 -13.40 -19.75
CA LEU A 123 -2.11 -14.25 -20.87
C LEU A 123 -0.91 -14.95 -21.54
N PHE A 124 0.26 -14.31 -21.56
CA PHE A 124 1.44 -14.81 -22.25
C PHE A 124 2.64 -14.78 -21.30
N SER A 125 3.12 -15.97 -20.90
CA SER A 125 4.24 -16.09 -19.96
C SER A 125 5.58 -15.81 -20.65
N ASP A 126 5.71 -16.19 -21.93
CA ASP A 126 6.84 -15.82 -22.78
C ASP A 126 6.38 -15.28 -24.15
N SER A 127 7.30 -14.59 -24.82
CA SER A 127 7.23 -14.19 -26.23
C SER A 127 6.84 -15.32 -27.17
N THR A 128 7.18 -16.58 -26.87
CA THR A 128 6.79 -17.75 -27.66
C THR A 128 5.29 -17.99 -27.64
N ASP A 129 4.65 -17.86 -26.47
CA ASP A 129 3.22 -18.12 -26.30
C ASP A 129 2.38 -17.13 -27.10
N LEU A 130 2.80 -15.86 -27.09
CA LEU A 130 2.16 -14.80 -27.88
C LEU A 130 2.29 -15.09 -29.37
N VAL A 131 3.49 -15.48 -29.82
CA VAL A 131 3.76 -15.79 -31.23
C VAL A 131 2.95 -17.01 -31.67
N GLU A 132 2.89 -18.07 -30.87
CA GLU A 132 2.12 -19.27 -31.19
C GLU A 132 0.62 -18.98 -31.24
N PHE A 133 0.12 -18.13 -30.33
CA PHE A 133 -1.28 -17.70 -30.35
C PHE A 133 -1.63 -16.86 -31.58
N LEU A 134 -0.77 -15.91 -31.99
CA LEU A 134 -1.03 -15.04 -33.14
C LEU A 134 -0.70 -15.71 -34.48
N LEU A 135 0.26 -16.63 -34.51
CA LEU A 135 0.81 -17.27 -35.71
C LEU A 135 0.92 -18.81 -35.56
N PRO A 136 -0.18 -19.54 -35.29
CA PRO A 136 -0.15 -20.96 -34.96
C PRO A 136 0.47 -21.84 -36.05
N ASN A 137 0.31 -21.48 -37.32
CA ASN A 137 0.79 -22.27 -38.47
C ASN A 137 2.14 -21.78 -39.04
N ALA A 138 2.81 -20.81 -38.38
CA ALA A 138 4.06 -20.26 -38.92
C ALA A 138 5.18 -21.31 -39.00
N ALA A 139 5.18 -22.31 -38.13
CA ALA A 139 6.19 -23.38 -38.11
C ALA A 139 6.07 -24.35 -39.31
N GLU A 140 4.87 -24.53 -39.85
CA GLU A 140 4.60 -25.47 -40.95
C GLU A 140 5.00 -24.90 -42.32
N SER A 141 5.07 -23.58 -42.44
CA SER A 141 5.39 -22.86 -43.69
C SER A 141 6.89 -22.77 -44.01
N LYS A 142 7.76 -23.47 -43.25
CA LYS A 142 9.23 -23.44 -43.41
C LYS A 142 9.63 -23.80 -44.85
N GLY A 143 10.30 -22.86 -45.53
CA GLY A 143 10.83 -23.04 -46.89
C GLY A 143 10.04 -22.34 -47.99
N THR A 144 8.87 -21.76 -47.70
CA THR A 144 8.11 -20.93 -48.64
C THR A 144 8.43 -19.44 -48.48
N TRP A 145 8.17 -18.62 -49.50
CA TRP A 145 8.23 -17.15 -49.39
C TRP A 145 7.33 -16.62 -48.26
N ILE A 146 6.17 -17.25 -48.07
CA ILE A 146 5.24 -16.98 -46.97
C ILE A 146 5.91 -17.26 -45.62
N GLY A 147 6.63 -18.39 -45.48
CA GLY A 147 7.38 -18.72 -44.28
C GLY A 147 8.53 -17.75 -43.96
N GLN A 148 9.19 -17.18 -44.97
CA GLN A 148 10.20 -16.15 -44.76
C GLN A 148 9.58 -14.85 -44.20
N SER A 149 8.47 -14.39 -44.78
CA SER A 149 7.75 -13.21 -44.27
C SER A 149 7.21 -13.43 -42.85
N LEU A 150 6.65 -14.60 -42.56
CA LEU A 150 6.18 -14.98 -41.23
C LEU A 150 7.33 -15.06 -40.21
N GLY A 151 8.53 -15.47 -40.64
CA GLY A 151 9.74 -15.45 -39.81
C GLY A 151 10.12 -14.04 -39.36
N VAL A 152 10.05 -13.05 -40.26
CA VAL A 152 10.32 -11.64 -39.92
C VAL A 152 9.29 -11.11 -38.93
N VAL A 153 7.99 -11.40 -39.16
CA VAL A 153 6.91 -10.99 -38.25
C VAL A 153 7.09 -11.64 -36.88
N ARG A 154 7.45 -12.92 -36.83
CA ARG A 154 7.74 -13.63 -35.57
C ARG A 154 8.88 -12.96 -34.80
N ILE A 155 10.02 -12.69 -35.43
CA ILE A 155 11.15 -12.02 -34.78
C ILE A 155 10.72 -10.63 -34.29
N ALA A 156 9.96 -9.88 -35.08
CA ALA A 156 9.45 -8.58 -34.69
C ALA A 156 8.52 -8.65 -33.47
N LEU A 157 7.61 -9.64 -33.41
CA LEU A 157 6.72 -9.88 -32.27
C LEU A 157 7.50 -10.28 -31.02
N GLU A 158 8.47 -11.19 -31.12
CA GLU A 158 9.33 -11.60 -30.01
C GLU A 158 10.11 -10.40 -29.47
N LEU A 159 10.70 -9.59 -30.36
CA LEU A 159 11.44 -8.40 -29.99
C LEU A 159 10.54 -7.36 -29.33
N LEU A 160 9.34 -7.14 -29.87
CA LEU A 160 8.39 -6.16 -29.35
C LEU A 160 7.86 -6.56 -27.97
N PHE A 161 7.56 -7.84 -27.75
CA PHE A 161 7.14 -8.34 -26.42
C PHE A 161 8.27 -8.19 -25.40
N ARG A 162 9.49 -8.64 -25.74
CA ARG A 162 10.65 -8.52 -24.85
C ARG A 162 11.01 -7.07 -24.56
N ALA A 163 10.93 -6.19 -25.56
CA ALA A 163 11.11 -4.77 -25.39
C ALA A 163 10.03 -4.18 -24.47
N HIS A 164 8.76 -4.54 -24.69
CA HIS A 164 7.65 -4.08 -23.85
C HIS A 164 7.90 -4.44 -22.38
N VAL A 165 8.16 -5.71 -22.05
CA VAL A 165 8.38 -6.15 -20.66
C VAL A 165 9.59 -5.46 -20.03
N ARG A 166 10.71 -5.32 -20.75
CA ARG A 166 11.92 -4.69 -20.21
C ARG A 166 11.79 -3.17 -20.03
N PHE A 167 11.15 -2.49 -20.97
CA PHE A 167 11.02 -1.03 -20.93
C PHE A 167 9.81 -0.56 -20.11
N PHE A 168 8.90 -1.44 -19.68
CA PHE A 168 7.73 -1.05 -18.90
C PHE A 168 8.11 -0.36 -17.57
N SER A 169 9.24 -0.71 -16.97
CA SER A 169 9.82 -0.02 -15.82
C SER A 169 10.08 1.50 -16.07
N SER A 170 10.31 1.89 -17.33
CA SER A 170 10.44 3.30 -17.73
C SER A 170 9.11 4.04 -17.64
N VAL A 171 7.99 3.37 -17.94
CA VAL A 171 6.64 3.93 -17.78
C VAL A 171 6.34 4.16 -16.30
N ASN A 172 6.68 3.18 -15.45
CA ASN A 172 6.57 3.28 -13.99
C ASN A 172 7.36 4.49 -13.46
N LEU A 173 8.60 4.64 -13.91
CA LEU A 173 9.43 5.79 -13.56
C LEU A 173 8.85 7.11 -14.04
N ALA A 174 8.38 7.19 -15.29
CA ALA A 174 7.79 8.40 -15.85
C ALA A 174 6.57 8.86 -15.01
N MET A 175 5.71 7.92 -14.59
CA MET A 175 4.58 8.21 -13.71
C MET A 175 5.03 8.66 -12.32
N ALA A 176 6.05 8.04 -11.75
CA ALA A 176 6.59 8.43 -10.44
C ALA A 176 7.24 9.83 -10.47
N ILE A 177 8.02 10.13 -11.51
CA ILE A 177 8.61 11.46 -11.74
C ILE A 177 7.49 12.49 -11.92
N ALA A 178 6.48 12.19 -12.73
CA ALA A 178 5.33 13.08 -12.92
C ALA A 178 4.63 13.35 -11.58
N SER A 179 4.41 12.31 -10.76
CA SER A 179 3.81 12.44 -9.43
C SER A 179 4.62 13.36 -8.52
N TRP A 180 5.93 13.15 -8.47
CA TRP A 180 6.84 13.97 -7.68
C TRP A 180 6.85 15.43 -8.16
N ALA A 181 6.84 15.66 -9.48
CA ALA A 181 6.75 16.99 -10.09
C ALA A 181 5.43 17.71 -9.82
N PHE A 182 4.30 17.00 -9.80
CA PHE A 182 3.00 17.58 -9.42
C PHE A 182 2.98 17.97 -7.94
N LEU A 183 3.45 17.09 -7.04
CA LEU A 183 3.55 17.39 -5.62
C LEU A 183 4.49 18.58 -5.36
N LEU A 184 5.61 18.67 -6.07
CA LEU A 184 6.51 19.83 -6.05
C LEU A 184 5.78 21.14 -6.34
N ARG A 185 5.12 21.21 -7.51
CA ARG A 185 4.40 22.41 -7.95
C ARG A 185 3.28 22.77 -6.97
N SER A 186 2.59 21.76 -6.42
CA SER A 186 1.55 21.99 -5.42
C SER A 186 2.09 22.56 -4.11
N SER A 187 3.29 22.14 -3.67
CA SER A 187 3.92 22.64 -2.44
C SER A 187 4.34 24.11 -2.52
N GLN A 188 4.60 24.60 -3.73
CA GLN A 188 4.95 26.00 -4.00
C GLN A 188 3.71 26.90 -4.02
N ARG A 189 2.54 26.34 -4.38
CA ARG A 189 1.26 27.07 -4.46
C ARG A 189 0.44 27.02 -3.17
N ALA A 190 0.85 26.19 -2.20
CA ALA A 190 0.15 26.07 -0.93
C ALA A 190 0.40 27.29 -0.03
N LEU A 191 -0.64 28.12 0.17
CA LEU A 191 -0.60 29.30 1.05
C LEU A 191 -0.51 28.93 2.54
N ASN A 192 -1.09 27.77 2.93
CA ASN A 192 -1.13 27.33 4.33
C ASN A 192 0.16 26.61 4.76
N PRO A 193 0.82 27.02 5.86
CA PRO A 193 2.08 26.41 6.30
C PRO A 193 1.94 24.94 6.71
N LYS A 194 0.80 24.55 7.30
CA LYS A 194 0.50 23.15 7.64
C LYS A 194 0.42 22.26 6.38
N LEU A 195 -0.32 22.72 5.37
CA LEU A 195 -0.48 22.01 4.10
C LEU A 195 0.85 21.88 3.34
N ARG A 196 1.69 22.93 3.41
CA ARG A 196 3.03 22.91 2.81
C ARG A 196 3.95 21.87 3.48
N SER A 197 3.86 21.71 4.80
CA SER A 197 4.60 20.68 5.53
C SER A 197 4.14 19.26 5.16
N GLN A 198 2.81 19.05 5.08
CA GLN A 198 2.20 17.79 4.60
C GLN A 198 2.73 17.37 3.23
N VAL A 199 2.60 18.24 2.23
CA VAL A 199 3.06 17.96 0.87
C VAL A 199 4.57 17.73 0.83
N ARG A 200 5.35 18.49 1.62
CA ARG A 200 6.81 18.35 1.68
C ARG A 200 7.21 16.98 2.21
N ALA A 201 6.60 16.51 3.30
CA ALA A 201 6.89 15.21 3.88
C ALA A 201 6.60 14.08 2.87
N ILE A 202 5.43 14.09 2.24
CA ILE A 202 5.03 13.11 1.23
C ILE A 202 5.99 13.12 0.03
N ARG A 203 6.32 14.32 -0.47
CA ARG A 203 7.25 14.49 -1.59
C ARG A 203 8.66 13.95 -1.27
N ILE A 204 9.16 14.17 -0.05
CA ILE A 204 10.48 13.66 0.37
C ILE A 204 10.46 12.13 0.43
N GLY A 205 9.43 11.54 1.05
CA GLY A 205 9.32 10.08 1.11
C GLY A 205 9.13 9.44 -0.27
N LEU A 206 8.30 10.03 -1.12
CA LEU A 206 8.14 9.58 -2.50
C LEU A 206 9.45 9.75 -3.30
N GLY A 207 10.18 10.85 -3.10
CA GLY A 207 11.48 11.06 -3.74
C GLY A 207 12.53 10.03 -3.30
N PHE A 208 12.55 9.67 -2.02
CA PHE A 208 13.44 8.62 -1.50
C PHE A 208 13.06 7.24 -2.05
N SER A 209 11.77 6.92 -2.06
CA SER A 209 11.22 5.72 -2.69
C SER A 209 11.62 5.65 -4.17
N LEU A 210 11.38 6.73 -4.92
CA LEU A 210 11.75 6.83 -6.34
C LEU A 210 13.25 6.62 -6.56
N GLY A 211 14.10 7.21 -5.71
CA GLY A 211 15.55 7.02 -5.78
C GLY A 211 15.95 5.56 -5.61
N LEU A 212 15.43 4.87 -4.60
CA LEU A 212 15.71 3.45 -4.39
C LEU A 212 15.15 2.57 -5.51
N TYR A 213 13.94 2.86 -6.00
CA TYR A 213 13.35 2.11 -7.11
C TYR A 213 14.20 2.23 -8.38
N SER A 214 14.63 3.45 -8.69
CA SER A 214 15.51 3.72 -9.84
C SER A 214 16.85 3.00 -9.71
N ALA A 215 17.41 2.95 -8.49
CA ALA A 215 18.64 2.20 -8.22
C ALA A 215 18.46 0.68 -8.33
N ALA A 216 17.28 0.16 -8.00
CA ALA A 216 17.01 -1.28 -7.99
C ALA A 216 16.68 -1.86 -9.39
N GLU A 217 15.98 -1.11 -10.24
CA GLU A 217 15.46 -1.60 -11.53
C GLU A 217 16.13 -0.95 -12.74
N LEU A 218 16.37 0.36 -12.71
CA LEU A 218 16.87 1.09 -13.88
C LEU A 218 18.39 1.13 -13.97
N ALA A 219 19.07 1.33 -12.84
CA ALA A 219 20.54 1.36 -12.83
C ALA A 219 21.16 0.05 -13.37
N PRO A 220 20.67 -1.16 -13.01
CA PRO A 220 21.13 -2.42 -13.61
C PRO A 220 20.98 -2.45 -15.12
N THR A 221 19.82 -2.00 -15.60
CA THR A 221 19.41 -2.10 -17.00
C THR A 221 20.13 -1.10 -17.88
N VAL A 222 20.41 0.11 -17.38
CA VAL A 222 21.08 1.20 -18.12
C VAL A 222 22.60 1.08 -18.06
N PHE A 223 23.17 0.69 -16.91
CA PHE A 223 24.63 0.59 -16.73
C PHE A 223 25.19 -0.82 -16.98
N GLY A 224 24.33 -1.79 -17.33
CA GLY A 224 24.75 -3.18 -17.54
C GLY A 224 25.22 -3.88 -16.27
N LEU A 225 24.85 -3.36 -15.09
CA LEU A 225 25.20 -3.96 -13.81
C LEU A 225 24.24 -5.11 -13.53
N ALA A 226 24.75 -6.34 -13.49
CA ALA A 226 23.93 -7.49 -13.11
C ALA A 226 23.72 -7.50 -11.59
N LEU A 227 22.69 -6.79 -11.09
CA LEU A 227 22.25 -6.96 -9.71
C LEU A 227 21.57 -8.34 -9.59
N PRO A 228 22.04 -9.22 -8.69
CA PRO A 228 21.34 -10.47 -8.45
C PRO A 228 19.93 -10.18 -7.92
N ARG A 229 18.94 -10.99 -8.34
CA ARG A 229 17.53 -10.84 -7.93
C ARG A 229 17.36 -10.82 -6.40
N THR A 230 18.27 -11.45 -5.67
CA THR A 230 18.33 -11.46 -4.20
C THR A 230 18.55 -10.08 -3.59
N VAL A 231 19.11 -9.12 -4.33
CA VAL A 231 19.35 -7.73 -3.87
C VAL A 231 18.33 -6.75 -4.45
N SER A 232 17.90 -6.94 -5.70
CA SER A 232 16.92 -6.03 -6.33
C SER A 232 15.53 -6.14 -5.67
N LEU A 233 15.03 -7.35 -5.44
CA LEU A 233 13.72 -7.58 -4.82
C LEU A 233 13.55 -6.92 -3.44
N PRO A 234 14.48 -7.10 -2.47
CA PRO A 234 14.35 -6.43 -1.18
C PRO A 234 14.49 -4.91 -1.27
N LEU A 235 15.26 -4.39 -2.25
CA LEU A 235 15.46 -2.96 -2.43
C LEU A 235 14.22 -2.27 -3.01
N VAL A 236 13.55 -2.90 -3.99
CA VAL A 236 12.24 -2.45 -4.51
C VAL A 236 11.19 -2.50 -3.40
N THR A 237 11.17 -3.59 -2.63
CA THR A 237 10.23 -3.75 -1.52
C THR A 237 10.43 -2.68 -0.44
N PHE A 238 11.69 -2.40 -0.08
CA PHE A 238 12.04 -1.36 0.88
C PHE A 238 11.71 0.04 0.34
N SER A 239 11.94 0.28 -0.95
CA SER A 239 11.52 1.53 -1.63
C SER A 239 10.01 1.77 -1.47
N LEU A 240 9.19 0.76 -1.77
CA LEU A 240 7.73 0.85 -1.68
C LEU A 240 7.27 1.09 -0.25
N LEU A 241 7.87 0.37 0.71
CA LEU A 241 7.59 0.50 2.12
C LEU A 241 7.90 1.92 2.62
N VAL A 242 9.05 2.49 2.27
CA VAL A 242 9.40 3.86 2.65
C VAL A 242 8.43 4.88 2.06
N GLY A 243 8.04 4.70 0.78
CA GLY A 243 7.04 5.54 0.14
C GLY A 243 5.73 5.52 0.92
N ALA A 244 5.19 4.33 1.17
CA ALA A 244 3.95 4.14 1.89
C ALA A 244 3.98 4.65 3.32
N VAL A 245 5.03 4.32 4.09
CA VAL A 245 5.21 4.78 5.47
C VAL A 245 5.25 6.31 5.52
N SER A 246 5.91 6.96 4.57
CA SER A 246 5.89 8.44 4.50
C SER A 246 4.47 9.00 4.36
N ILE A 247 3.62 8.36 3.57
CA ILE A 247 2.22 8.73 3.41
C ILE A 247 1.43 8.45 4.70
N VAL A 248 1.65 7.31 5.35
CA VAL A 248 1.04 7.00 6.66
C VAL A 248 1.41 8.04 7.71
N VAL A 249 2.68 8.41 7.78
CA VAL A 249 3.18 9.43 8.71
C VAL A 249 2.54 10.79 8.39
N ALA A 250 2.36 11.12 7.11
CA ALA A 250 1.65 12.32 6.72
C ALA A 250 0.17 12.30 7.16
N ILE A 251 -0.52 11.16 7.01
CA ILE A 251 -1.90 10.94 7.50
C ILE A 251 -1.97 11.14 9.01
N VAL A 252 -1.17 10.40 9.78
CA VAL A 252 -1.28 10.31 11.24
C VAL A 252 -0.74 11.55 11.95
N ARG A 253 0.45 12.04 11.55
CA ARG A 253 1.17 13.10 12.29
C ARG A 253 0.83 14.49 11.78
N LEU A 254 0.54 14.63 10.49
CA LEU A 254 0.31 15.94 9.88
C LEU A 254 -1.19 16.25 9.72
N GLY A 255 -2.10 15.31 10.03
CA GLY A 255 -3.54 15.51 9.87
C GLY A 255 -3.94 15.57 8.40
N PHE A 256 -3.29 14.74 7.56
CA PHE A 256 -3.64 14.62 6.15
C PHE A 256 -4.94 13.83 6.03
N LEU A 257 -5.92 14.41 5.31
CA LEU A 257 -7.36 14.14 5.46
C LEU A 257 -7.82 14.67 6.82
N ASP A 258 -8.96 15.35 6.91
CA ASP A 258 -9.54 15.73 8.21
C ASP A 258 -10.05 14.44 8.86
N VAL A 259 -9.11 13.65 9.37
CA VAL A 259 -9.28 12.27 9.78
C VAL A 259 -10.13 12.32 11.03
N ARG A 260 -11.42 11.97 10.94
CA ARG A 260 -12.24 11.84 12.14
C ARG A 260 -11.59 10.79 13.04
N PHE A 261 -11.85 10.92 14.34
CA PHE A 261 -11.37 10.02 15.39
C PHE A 261 -11.41 8.53 14.99
N ILE A 262 -12.40 8.13 14.19
CA ILE A 262 -12.64 6.77 13.67
C ILE A 262 -11.45 6.21 12.88
N VAL A 263 -10.83 6.96 11.97
CA VAL A 263 -9.66 6.46 11.24
C VAL A 263 -8.43 6.47 12.11
N ARG A 264 -8.18 7.50 12.92
CA ARG A 264 -7.01 7.46 13.83
C ARG A 264 -7.08 6.24 14.75
N ARG A 265 -8.29 5.92 15.23
CA ARG A 265 -8.60 4.66 15.91
C ARG A 265 -8.27 3.49 14.98
N GLY A 266 -8.96 3.31 13.85
CA GLY A 266 -8.73 2.22 12.91
C GLY A 266 -7.26 1.98 12.54
N LEU A 267 -6.46 3.02 12.33
CA LEU A 267 -5.02 2.93 12.03
C LEU A 267 -4.22 2.34 13.21
N VAL A 268 -4.45 2.82 14.43
CA VAL A 268 -3.78 2.31 15.64
C VAL A 268 -4.20 0.86 15.91
N TYR A 269 -5.49 0.57 15.77
CA TYR A 269 -6.02 -0.79 15.88
C TYR A 269 -5.42 -1.75 14.86
N GLY A 270 -5.31 -1.30 13.61
CA GLY A 270 -4.66 -2.05 12.54
C GLY A 270 -3.19 -2.32 12.77
N LEU A 271 -2.46 -1.28 13.16
CA LEU A 271 -1.05 -1.38 13.51
C LEU A 271 -0.84 -2.37 14.65
N ALA A 272 -1.62 -2.25 15.72
CA ALA A 272 -1.49 -3.12 16.88
C ALA A 272 -1.88 -4.57 16.56
N ALA A 273 -2.98 -4.80 15.84
CA ALA A 273 -3.37 -6.12 15.37
C ALA A 273 -2.31 -6.73 14.43
N GLY A 274 -1.77 -5.94 13.50
CA GLY A 274 -0.69 -6.36 12.60
C GLY A 274 0.59 -6.75 13.35
N VAL A 275 0.98 -5.97 14.37
CA VAL A 275 2.12 -6.29 15.25
C VAL A 275 1.86 -7.58 16.05
N VAL A 276 0.64 -7.83 16.49
CA VAL A 276 0.32 -9.08 17.19
C VAL A 276 0.38 -10.26 16.26
N VAL A 277 -0.20 -10.17 15.06
CA VAL A 277 -0.09 -11.23 14.05
C VAL A 277 1.38 -11.47 13.69
N ALA A 278 2.18 -10.42 13.56
CA ALA A 278 3.62 -10.50 13.34
C ALA A 278 4.36 -11.29 14.42
N VAL A 279 4.18 -10.90 15.68
CA VAL A 279 4.77 -11.57 16.84
C VAL A 279 4.32 -13.01 16.90
N TYR A 280 3.04 -13.24 16.62
CA TYR A 280 2.45 -14.56 16.66
C TYR A 280 3.08 -15.52 15.63
N LEU A 281 3.18 -15.09 14.36
CA LEU A 281 3.86 -15.84 13.30
C LEU A 281 5.35 -16.07 13.61
N PHE A 282 6.00 -15.08 14.23
CA PHE A 282 7.40 -15.19 14.64
C PHE A 282 7.60 -16.24 15.74
N VAL A 283 6.74 -16.24 16.76
CA VAL A 283 6.78 -17.20 17.86
C VAL A 283 6.49 -18.62 17.36
N GLY A 284 5.50 -18.80 16.48
CA GLY A 284 5.21 -20.11 15.90
C GLY A 284 6.40 -20.73 15.19
N LYS A 285 7.03 -19.96 14.29
CA LYS A 285 8.23 -20.45 13.60
C LYS A 285 9.39 -20.75 14.54
N GLN A 286 9.53 -20.00 15.63
CA GLN A 286 10.58 -20.26 16.62
C GLN A 286 10.32 -21.57 17.37
N ILE A 287 9.04 -21.88 17.67
CA ILE A 287 8.63 -23.15 18.28
C ILE A 287 8.89 -24.30 17.30
N ASP A 288 8.55 -24.14 16.02
CA ASP A 288 8.81 -25.15 15.00
C ASP A 288 10.32 -25.43 14.88
N ALA A 289 11.15 -24.38 14.83
CA ALA A 289 12.61 -24.52 14.76
C ALA A 289 13.20 -25.22 16.01
N LEU A 290 12.68 -24.94 17.20
CA LEU A 290 13.09 -25.62 18.42
C LEU A 290 12.64 -27.08 18.42
N SER A 291 11.41 -27.37 17.97
CA SER A 291 10.90 -28.74 17.89
C SER A 291 11.76 -29.63 16.98
N ALA A 292 12.21 -29.09 15.85
CA ALA A 292 13.11 -29.77 14.92
C ALA A 292 14.49 -30.09 15.54
N GLN A 293 15.02 -29.22 16.41
CA GLN A 293 16.31 -29.43 17.09
C GLN A 293 16.24 -30.48 18.20
N PHE A 294 15.13 -30.54 18.95
CA PHE A 294 15.01 -31.46 20.09
C PHE A 294 14.52 -32.86 19.71
N ILE A 295 13.69 -32.98 18.67
CA ILE A 295 12.97 -34.23 18.36
C ILE A 295 13.41 -34.82 17.00
N GLY A 296 14.17 -34.08 16.18
CA GLY A 296 14.73 -34.57 14.92
C GLY A 296 13.71 -34.79 13.79
N SER A 297 12.43 -34.46 14.02
CA SER A 297 11.34 -34.56 13.05
C SER A 297 10.42 -33.34 13.17
N GLN A 298 10.05 -32.76 12.03
CA GLN A 298 8.91 -31.83 11.96
C GLN A 298 7.64 -32.66 12.17
N ILE A 299 7.11 -32.67 13.39
CA ILE A 299 5.87 -33.39 13.69
C ILE A 299 4.71 -32.44 13.35
N PRO A 300 3.91 -32.69 12.31
CA PRO A 300 2.83 -31.80 11.86
C PRO A 300 1.76 -31.52 12.93
N VAL A 301 1.68 -32.41 13.92
CA VAL A 301 0.78 -32.29 15.07
C VAL A 301 1.10 -31.06 15.93
N PHE A 302 2.37 -30.70 16.10
CA PHE A 302 2.75 -29.51 16.87
C PHE A 302 2.37 -28.22 16.15
N GLU A 303 2.63 -28.14 14.85
CA GLU A 303 2.25 -26.99 14.02
C GLU A 303 0.72 -26.78 14.02
N THR A 304 -0.04 -27.87 13.81
CA THR A 304 -1.51 -27.82 13.82
C THR A 304 -2.04 -27.44 15.20
N THR A 305 -1.48 -28.01 16.27
CA THR A 305 -1.90 -27.71 17.65
C THR A 305 -1.56 -26.26 18.01
N PHE A 306 -0.39 -25.77 17.62
CA PHE A 306 0.01 -24.38 17.85
C PHE A 306 -0.89 -23.41 17.09
N LEU A 307 -1.20 -23.70 15.82
CA LEU A 307 -2.07 -22.86 14.99
C LEU A 307 -3.48 -22.78 15.60
N VAL A 308 -4.05 -23.92 16.03
CA VAL A 308 -5.36 -23.97 16.71
C VAL A 308 -5.32 -23.23 18.04
N LEU A 309 -4.36 -23.55 18.92
CA LEU A 309 -4.22 -22.93 20.25
C LEU A 309 -4.15 -21.40 20.14
N SER A 310 -3.51 -20.94 19.08
CA SER A 310 -3.28 -19.53 18.92
C SER A 310 -4.36 -18.79 18.21
N LEU A 311 -5.17 -19.47 17.40
CA LEU A 311 -6.45 -18.93 16.95
C LEU A 311 -7.32 -18.57 18.18
N PHE A 312 -7.29 -19.44 19.20
CA PHE A 312 -7.95 -19.16 20.49
C PHE A 312 -7.28 -18.02 21.27
N LEU A 313 -5.95 -17.90 21.26
CA LEU A 313 -5.23 -16.80 21.93
C LEU A 313 -5.33 -15.46 21.17
N LEU A 314 -5.67 -15.46 19.88
CA LEU A 314 -5.83 -14.24 19.10
C LEU A 314 -6.96 -13.37 19.66
N GLN A 315 -8.06 -14.01 20.08
CA GLN A 315 -9.25 -13.34 20.58
C GLN A 315 -8.99 -12.50 21.86
N PRO A 316 -8.37 -13.03 22.93
CA PRO A 316 -8.04 -12.24 24.12
C PRO A 316 -6.97 -11.17 23.82
N VAL A 317 -5.99 -11.45 22.97
CA VAL A 317 -4.95 -10.46 22.63
C VAL A 317 -5.53 -9.26 21.87
N LEU A 318 -6.45 -9.50 20.92
CA LEU A 318 -7.19 -8.43 20.24
C LEU A 318 -7.98 -7.58 21.25
N SER A 319 -8.63 -8.21 22.23
CA SER A 319 -9.37 -7.50 23.28
C SER A 319 -8.46 -6.72 24.25
N TRP A 320 -7.20 -7.13 24.41
CA TRP A 320 -6.22 -6.43 25.25
C TRP A 320 -5.65 -5.21 24.52
N ILE A 321 -5.37 -5.35 23.22
CA ILE A 321 -5.05 -4.21 22.34
C ILE A 321 -6.18 -3.19 22.37
N GLU A 322 -7.44 -3.65 22.26
CA GLU A 322 -8.61 -2.78 22.34
C GLU A 322 -8.57 -1.91 23.60
N ARG A 323 -8.30 -2.51 24.75
CA ARG A 323 -8.24 -1.81 26.04
C ARG A 323 -7.03 -0.89 26.19
N LEU A 324 -5.86 -1.28 25.72
CA LEU A 324 -4.65 -0.45 25.76
C LEU A 324 -4.79 0.80 24.88
N VAL A 325 -5.33 0.62 23.69
CA VAL A 325 -5.54 1.72 22.73
C VAL A 325 -6.63 2.65 23.23
N ASP A 326 -7.73 2.12 23.77
CA ASP A 326 -8.79 2.93 24.37
C ASP A 326 -8.32 3.64 25.65
N GLY A 327 -7.44 3.03 26.43
CA GLY A 327 -6.85 3.62 27.64
C GLY A 327 -5.97 4.84 27.37
N GLY A 328 -5.23 4.86 26.26
CA GLY A 328 -4.40 6.00 25.87
C GLY A 328 -5.17 7.18 25.26
N TYR A 329 -6.40 6.95 24.81
CA TYR A 329 -7.16 7.89 23.97
C TYR A 329 -8.50 8.34 24.58
N SER A 330 -8.82 7.93 25.80
CA SER A 330 -10.07 8.23 26.55
C SER A 330 -10.30 9.72 26.90
N ARG A 331 -9.68 10.67 26.21
CA ARG A 331 -9.68 12.09 26.59
C ARG A 331 -10.31 13.07 25.59
N ASP A 332 -10.92 12.59 24.50
CA ASP A 332 -11.41 13.52 23.45
C ASP A 332 -12.85 13.22 22.93
N GLY A 333 -13.31 11.96 22.95
CA GLY A 333 -14.62 11.61 22.36
C GLY A 333 -15.79 11.59 23.35
N SER A 334 -15.54 11.21 24.60
CA SER A 334 -16.55 11.19 25.68
C SER A 334 -16.83 12.60 26.19
N ASP A 335 -15.84 13.49 26.14
CA ASP A 335 -15.95 14.85 26.67
C ASP A 335 -16.89 15.73 25.85
N VAL A 336 -17.05 15.57 24.54
CA VAL A 336 -18.00 16.41 23.78
C VAL A 336 -19.45 16.06 24.11
N ARG A 337 -19.78 14.77 24.20
CA ARG A 337 -21.15 14.32 24.54
C ARG A 337 -21.45 14.55 26.02
N ASN A 338 -20.47 14.34 26.89
CA ASN A 338 -20.61 14.64 28.31
C ASN A 338 -20.63 16.15 28.56
N ALA A 339 -19.84 16.96 27.85
CA ALA A 339 -19.89 18.42 27.93
C ALA A 339 -21.21 18.96 27.39
N LEU A 340 -21.72 18.47 26.26
CA LEU A 340 -23.06 18.83 25.77
C LEU A 340 -24.16 18.43 26.75
N LYS A 341 -24.08 17.22 27.31
CA LYS A 341 -25.06 16.74 28.30
C LYS A 341 -24.98 17.55 29.58
N LYS A 342 -23.78 17.90 30.03
CA LYS A 342 -23.52 18.73 31.21
C LYS A 342 -23.93 20.19 30.98
N MET A 343 -23.67 20.77 29.81
CA MET A 343 -24.20 22.08 29.39
C MET A 343 -25.72 22.06 29.35
N THR A 344 -26.34 21.03 28.78
CA THR A 344 -27.80 20.93 28.70
C THR A 344 -28.40 20.77 30.09
N GLN A 345 -27.72 20.04 30.97
CA GLN A 345 -28.14 19.82 32.36
C GLN A 345 -27.91 21.05 33.23
N GLU A 346 -26.84 21.81 33.01
CA GLU A 346 -26.56 23.11 33.64
C GLU A 346 -27.55 24.18 33.16
N ILE A 347 -27.86 24.23 31.85
CA ILE A 347 -28.89 25.13 31.28
C ILE A 347 -30.28 24.76 31.81
N SER A 348 -30.58 23.47 31.98
CA SER A 348 -31.86 23.01 32.52
C SER A 348 -31.98 23.17 34.03
N GLN A 349 -30.86 23.32 34.77
CA GLN A 349 -30.83 23.52 36.22
C GLN A 349 -30.68 25.00 36.63
N GLU A 350 -30.08 25.84 35.78
CA GLU A 350 -29.96 27.30 35.99
C GLU A 350 -31.11 28.10 35.37
N LEU A 351 -32.25 27.47 35.08
CA LEU A 351 -33.48 28.12 34.64
C LEU A 351 -34.18 28.84 35.82
N ASP A 352 -33.41 29.63 36.57
CA ASP A 352 -33.88 30.67 37.47
C ASP A 352 -33.74 31.99 36.69
N SER A 353 -34.81 32.35 35.98
CA SER A 353 -34.92 33.46 35.02
C SER A 353 -34.47 34.82 35.56
N ALA A 354 -34.32 34.96 36.89
CA ALA A 354 -33.83 36.18 37.53
C ALA A 354 -32.30 36.37 37.43
N LYS A 355 -31.50 35.29 37.42
CA LYS A 355 -30.02 35.40 37.46
C LYS A 355 -29.39 35.62 36.09
N VAL A 356 -29.95 35.04 35.03
CA VAL A 356 -29.46 35.22 33.65
C VAL A 356 -29.60 36.69 33.22
N CYS A 357 -30.74 37.34 33.54
CA CYS A 357 -30.96 38.74 33.19
C CYS A 357 -29.96 39.68 33.91
N HIS A 358 -29.65 39.38 35.18
CA HIS A 358 -28.70 40.18 35.95
C HIS A 358 -27.25 40.01 35.47
N ARG A 359 -26.90 38.81 34.98
CA ARG A 359 -25.55 38.52 34.47
C ARG A 359 -25.33 39.11 33.08
N VAL A 360 -26.32 39.01 32.19
CA VAL A 360 -26.28 39.65 30.86
C VAL A 360 -26.23 41.18 30.99
N ALA A 361 -27.02 41.79 31.88
CA ALA A 361 -26.98 43.22 32.13
C ALA A 361 -25.62 43.69 32.71
N SER A 362 -24.98 42.87 33.53
CA SER A 362 -23.65 43.20 34.11
C SER A 362 -22.52 43.12 33.09
N VAL A 363 -22.62 42.24 32.09
CA VAL A 363 -21.62 42.09 31.02
C VAL A 363 -21.76 43.20 29.98
N ILE A 364 -23.00 43.54 29.58
CA ILE A 364 -23.26 44.65 28.65
C ILE A 364 -22.79 45.99 29.25
N ARG A 365 -22.98 46.19 30.56
CA ARG A 365 -22.50 47.39 31.26
C ARG A 365 -20.98 47.48 31.33
N ARG A 366 -20.26 46.35 31.26
CA ARG A 366 -18.81 46.28 31.36
C ARG A 366 -18.11 46.48 30.01
N GLU A 367 -18.81 46.28 28.89
CA GLU A 367 -18.30 46.47 27.52
C GLU A 367 -18.71 47.83 26.90
N MET A 368 -19.48 48.66 27.61
CA MET A 368 -19.84 50.03 27.19
C MET A 368 -19.09 51.15 27.98
N VAL A 369 -17.99 50.80 28.65
CA VAL A 369 -16.97 51.72 29.20
C VAL A 369 -15.63 51.26 28.66
#